data_AF-A0A3N5UWR1-F1
#
_entry.id   AF-A0A3N5UWR1-F1
#
_cell.length_a   1.000
_cell.length_b   1.000
_cell.length_c   1.000
_cell.angle_alpha   90.00
_cell.angle_beta   90.00
_cell.angle_gamma   90.00
#
_symmetry.space_group_name_H-M   'P 1'
#
loop_
_entity.id
_entity.type
_entity.pdbx_description
1 polymer ?
#
loop_
_entity_poly.entity_id
_entity_poly.type
_entity_poly.pdbx_seq_one_letter_code
_entity_poly.pdbx_strand_id
1 'polypeptide(L)'
;DREVFWHLFQEKWLPLLERQMSLRIKEESFRSESAFWEEIRLDVSIDETDERLALGDERVCPMEALHEDLYFVLLDAFSSFSKRHGLPGTLHLGRIVPRVLSKAKGGIPSAGLIAKPLAWGRLPGSRAGSRSIRHPVSAMTFEKGGWGFELRASASDTVLAKAGSRGFKVERSGKNRLRLRVKAPRLQEGDRKARLLKGKEPPLHRLLKAREVSSWMERLGRLECIDVWQASLSLQGRALWALEAVLKKRNTLTSLARMRLLKPTFLFNARHHANEISSTNATLFMAWVLGTTQRGLDLLKHVNVAWIPLENPDGVATLEELLPYGRDHKLHAARYNALGVETYGEYFVDEPRFPEALAKARLWRRWLPDVMIDHHGVPSHEWDQPFSGYAPFRFREFWIPRNFVYACIPFINEPGHSHHRMAKGLATLLGKAMTGMPEIIRQNRDLASRYRRYARGPEPDTFPDSKGEPLLVLPPLGRTYRTNFAVRYPHVTRSEIILEVPDEGASGRSLELCVQAHLKAEEALLHAFRRTKGRTEAALDSATGLMRLRWVPGVWRSKIGA
;
A
#
# COMPACT_ATOMS: atom_id res chain seq x y z
N ASP A 1 -25.95 -12.10 26.81
CA ASP A 1 -26.55 -12.12 25.46
C ASP A 1 -26.03 -10.93 24.66
N ARG A 2 -25.64 -11.16 23.41
CA ARG A 2 -25.10 -10.17 22.47
C ARG A 2 -26.13 -9.10 22.08
N GLU A 3 -27.41 -9.45 21.96
CA GLU A 3 -28.48 -8.49 21.63
C GLU A 3 -28.70 -7.50 22.79
N VAL A 4 -28.71 -8.00 24.02
CA VAL A 4 -28.78 -7.16 25.23
C VAL A 4 -27.59 -6.20 25.30
N PHE A 5 -26.38 -6.65 24.98
CA PHE A 5 -25.22 -5.77 24.90
C PHE A 5 -25.39 -4.71 23.81
N TRP A 6 -25.87 -5.10 22.63
CA TRP A 6 -26.09 -4.17 21.52
C TRP A 6 -27.10 -3.08 21.88
N HIS A 7 -28.23 -3.44 22.49
CA HIS A 7 -29.20 -2.48 23.01
C HIS A 7 -28.58 -1.55 24.06
N LEU A 8 -27.81 -2.08 25.00
CA LEU A 8 -27.10 -1.27 25.99
C LEU A 8 -26.11 -0.28 25.33
N PHE A 9 -25.38 -0.74 24.32
CA PHE A 9 -24.44 0.10 23.57
C PHE A 9 -25.16 1.26 22.87
N GLN A 10 -26.24 0.96 22.15
CA GLN A 10 -27.02 1.96 21.41
C GLN A 10 -27.75 2.94 22.33
N GLU A 11 -28.45 2.44 23.36
CA GLU A 11 -29.34 3.27 24.19
C GLU A 11 -28.60 4.03 25.30
N LYS A 12 -27.42 3.55 25.72
CA LYS A 12 -26.69 4.16 26.84
C LYS A 12 -25.29 4.60 26.46
N TRP A 13 -24.45 3.72 25.92
CA TRP A 13 -23.02 4.03 25.77
C TRP A 13 -22.77 5.05 24.67
N LEU A 14 -23.42 4.91 23.52
CA LEU A 14 -23.27 5.84 22.41
C LEU A 14 -23.77 7.26 22.76
N PRO A 15 -24.96 7.44 23.39
CA PRO A 15 -25.38 8.74 23.91
C PRO A 15 -24.44 9.34 24.96
N LEU A 16 -23.87 8.52 25.86
CA LEU A 16 -22.89 8.99 26.84
C LEU A 16 -21.61 9.46 26.18
N LEU A 17 -21.11 8.73 25.18
CA LEU A 17 -19.95 9.13 24.40
C LEU A 17 -20.22 10.44 23.64
N GLU A 18 -21.39 10.58 23.01
CA GLU A 18 -21.79 11.81 22.34
C GLU A 18 -21.91 13.01 23.31
N ARG A 19 -22.45 12.79 24.51
CA ARG A 19 -22.47 13.82 25.57
C ARG A 19 -21.05 14.25 25.94
N GLN A 20 -20.12 13.31 26.10
CA GLN A 20 -18.72 13.64 26.39
C GLN A 20 -18.06 14.41 25.25
N MET A 21 -18.29 14.03 24.00
CA MET A 21 -17.80 14.79 22.85
C MET A 21 -18.40 16.21 22.83
N SER A 22 -19.68 16.36 23.13
CA SER A 22 -20.38 17.65 23.22
C SER A 22 -19.83 18.57 24.31
N LEU A 23 -19.37 18.01 25.43
CA LEU A 23 -18.69 18.77 26.49
C LEU A 23 -17.30 19.21 26.02
N ARG A 24 -16.51 18.29 25.45
CA ARG A 24 -15.15 18.58 24.98
C ARG A 24 -15.11 19.66 23.90
N ILE A 25 -16.05 19.70 22.95
CA ILE A 25 -16.08 20.77 21.93
C ILE A 25 -16.39 22.17 22.49
N LYS A 26 -16.88 22.28 23.73
CA LYS A 26 -17.08 23.57 24.41
C LYS A 26 -15.80 24.06 25.09
N GLU A 27 -14.92 23.13 25.47
CA GLU A 27 -13.71 23.41 26.27
C GLU A 27 -12.43 23.37 25.41
N GLU A 28 -12.44 22.60 24.32
CA GLU A 28 -11.28 22.31 23.47
C GLU A 28 -11.52 22.77 22.01
N SER A 29 -10.44 23.13 21.31
CA SER A 29 -10.48 23.48 19.89
C SER A 29 -9.90 22.37 19.02
N PHE A 30 -10.72 21.81 18.13
CA PHE A 30 -10.32 20.74 17.21
C PHE A 30 -9.95 21.22 15.79
N ARG A 31 -9.73 22.53 15.59
CA ARG A 31 -9.45 23.10 14.26
C ARG A 31 -8.16 22.59 13.62
N SER A 32 -7.16 22.25 14.42
CA SER A 32 -5.85 21.77 13.97
C SER A 32 -5.60 20.29 14.24
N GLU A 33 -6.56 19.60 14.86
CA GLU A 33 -6.39 18.21 15.26
C GLU A 33 -6.77 17.26 14.13
N SER A 34 -6.04 16.15 14.03
CA SER A 34 -6.33 15.09 13.05
C SER A 34 -7.37 14.10 13.57
N ALA A 35 -7.54 13.99 14.90
CA ALA A 35 -8.50 13.09 15.53
C ALA A 35 -9.12 13.68 16.80
N PHE A 36 -10.33 13.24 17.12
CA PHE A 36 -11.06 13.64 18.33
C PHE A 36 -10.57 12.86 19.56
N TRP A 37 -10.41 11.56 19.41
CA TRP A 37 -9.86 10.63 20.40
C TRP A 37 -8.52 10.09 19.92
N GLU A 38 -7.65 9.72 20.85
CA GLU A 38 -6.50 8.87 20.53
C GLU A 38 -7.01 7.46 20.19
N GLU A 39 -7.88 6.93 21.04
CA GLU A 39 -8.39 5.58 20.97
C GLU A 39 -9.78 5.48 21.63
N ILE A 40 -10.68 4.74 21.00
CA ILE A 40 -11.88 4.19 21.62
C ILE A 40 -11.72 2.67 21.63
N ARG A 41 -11.48 2.11 22.81
CA ARG A 41 -11.34 0.68 23.00
C ARG A 41 -12.62 0.11 23.59
N LEU A 42 -13.11 -0.96 22.99
CA LEU A 42 -14.22 -1.73 23.53
C LEU A 42 -13.71 -3.12 23.86
N ASP A 43 -14.01 -3.59 25.06
CA ASP A 43 -13.68 -4.92 25.53
C ASP A 43 -15.00 -5.65 25.72
N VAL A 44 -15.28 -6.68 24.92
CA VAL A 44 -16.55 -7.41 24.98
C VAL A 44 -16.25 -8.90 24.99
N SER A 45 -16.80 -9.62 25.96
CA SER A 45 -16.57 -11.05 26.13
C SER A 45 -17.89 -11.71 26.49
N ILE A 46 -18.44 -12.50 25.57
CA ILE A 46 -19.76 -13.14 25.67
C ILE A 46 -19.61 -14.55 25.10
N ASP A 47 -20.15 -15.55 25.78
CA ASP A 47 -20.19 -16.92 25.25
C ASP A 47 -21.12 -16.98 24.03
N GLU A 48 -20.54 -17.23 22.85
CA GLU A 48 -21.22 -17.23 21.55
C GLU A 48 -20.62 -18.28 20.61
N THR A 49 -21.36 -18.60 19.54
CA THR A 49 -20.87 -19.53 18.51
C THR A 49 -19.67 -18.96 17.78
N ASP A 50 -18.68 -19.81 17.53
CA ASP A 50 -17.54 -19.53 16.70
C ASP A 50 -17.19 -20.81 15.92
N GLU A 51 -17.80 -20.96 14.75
CA GLU A 51 -17.74 -22.18 13.95
C GLU A 51 -17.31 -21.87 12.52
N ARG A 52 -16.20 -22.49 12.09
CA ARG A 52 -15.80 -22.50 10.67
C ARG A 52 -16.63 -23.54 9.92
N LEU A 53 -17.21 -23.13 8.80
CA LEU A 53 -18.04 -23.99 7.96
C LEU A 53 -17.18 -24.84 7.02
N ALA A 54 -17.73 -25.97 6.56
CA ALA A 54 -17.12 -26.81 5.51
C ALA A 54 -17.25 -26.19 4.09
N LEU A 55 -17.20 -24.87 3.99
CA LEU A 55 -17.39 -24.09 2.78
C LEU A 55 -16.35 -22.97 2.71
N GLY A 56 -15.17 -23.25 2.13
CA GLY A 56 -14.10 -22.25 1.98
C GLY A 56 -13.63 -21.66 3.32
N ASP A 57 -13.63 -20.33 3.40
CA ASP A 57 -13.32 -19.58 4.63
C ASP A 57 -14.59 -19.10 5.36
N GLU A 58 -15.78 -19.53 4.93
CA GLU A 58 -17.06 -19.15 5.58
C GLU A 58 -17.14 -19.65 7.02
N ARG A 59 -17.83 -18.87 7.85
CA ARG A 59 -17.97 -19.13 9.29
C ARG A 59 -19.23 -18.49 9.87
N VAL A 60 -19.66 -19.01 11.01
CA VAL A 60 -20.67 -18.41 11.88
C VAL A 60 -19.97 -17.86 13.10
N CYS A 61 -19.82 -16.54 13.19
CA CYS A 61 -19.16 -15.86 14.29
C CYS A 61 -19.88 -14.53 14.63
N PRO A 62 -20.94 -14.55 15.46
CA PRO A 62 -21.66 -13.32 15.85
C PRO A 62 -20.77 -12.28 16.51
N MET A 63 -19.67 -12.69 17.16
CA MET A 63 -18.72 -11.77 17.76
C MET A 63 -17.86 -11.05 16.74
N GLU A 64 -17.52 -11.68 15.60
CA GLU A 64 -16.91 -10.98 14.47
C GLU A 64 -17.87 -9.93 13.91
N ALA A 65 -19.13 -10.31 13.71
CA ALA A 65 -20.16 -9.39 13.24
C ALA A 65 -20.34 -8.20 14.22
N LEU A 66 -20.32 -8.46 15.53
CA LEU A 66 -20.36 -7.42 16.56
C LEU A 66 -19.13 -6.49 16.51
N HIS A 67 -17.93 -7.02 16.24
CA HIS A 67 -16.72 -6.19 16.05
C HIS A 67 -16.91 -5.21 14.91
N GLU A 68 -17.40 -5.70 13.77
CA GLU A 68 -17.65 -4.91 12.57
C GLU A 68 -18.74 -3.87 12.82
N ASP A 69 -19.85 -4.24 13.44
CA ASP A 69 -20.94 -3.34 13.82
C ASP A 69 -20.47 -2.21 14.76
N LEU A 70 -19.75 -2.54 15.83
CA LEU A 70 -19.20 -1.53 16.75
C LEU A 70 -18.26 -0.56 16.03
N TYR A 71 -17.41 -1.07 15.14
CA TYR A 71 -16.46 -0.25 14.38
C TYR A 71 -17.18 0.75 13.46
N PHE A 72 -18.06 0.26 12.59
CA PHE A 72 -18.71 1.12 11.58
C PHE A 72 -19.77 2.04 12.19
N VAL A 73 -20.54 1.59 13.19
CA VAL A 73 -21.52 2.46 13.86
C VAL A 73 -20.85 3.63 14.58
N LEU A 74 -19.69 3.42 15.21
CA LEU A 74 -18.95 4.53 15.82
C LEU A 74 -18.45 5.53 14.78
N LEU A 75 -17.97 5.06 13.61
CA LEU A 75 -17.57 5.95 12.51
C LEU A 75 -18.75 6.78 11.98
N ASP A 76 -19.92 6.16 11.81
CA ASP A 76 -21.12 6.82 11.32
C ASP A 76 -21.69 7.81 12.35
N ALA A 77 -21.72 7.43 13.62
CA ALA A 77 -22.12 8.30 14.72
C ALA A 77 -21.23 9.55 14.77
N PHE A 78 -19.91 9.40 14.66
CA PHE A 78 -18.99 10.54 14.66
C PHE A 78 -19.11 11.41 13.41
N SER A 79 -19.28 10.80 12.23
CA SER A 79 -19.54 11.53 10.98
C SER A 79 -20.81 12.38 11.10
N SER A 80 -21.86 11.85 11.71
CA SER A 80 -23.11 12.56 11.97
C SER A 80 -22.92 13.68 13.01
N PHE A 81 -22.24 13.40 14.12
CA PHE A 81 -21.90 14.38 15.17
C PHE A 81 -21.08 15.54 14.59
N SER A 82 -20.03 15.25 13.83
CA SER A 82 -19.14 16.25 13.23
C SER A 82 -19.89 17.20 12.30
N LYS A 83 -20.84 16.67 11.50
CA LYS A 83 -21.70 17.49 10.64
C LYS A 83 -22.64 18.39 11.45
N ARG A 84 -23.31 17.86 12.49
CA ARG A 84 -24.23 18.64 13.34
C ARG A 84 -23.54 19.79 14.07
N HIS A 85 -22.27 19.60 14.45
CA HIS A 85 -21.49 20.58 15.22
C HIS A 85 -20.53 21.42 14.37
N GLY A 86 -20.57 21.29 13.03
CA GLY A 86 -19.72 22.08 12.13
C GLY A 86 -18.21 21.85 12.33
N LEU A 87 -17.81 20.62 12.72
CA LEU A 87 -16.41 20.28 12.88
C LEU A 87 -15.70 20.16 11.51
N PRO A 88 -14.38 20.42 11.45
CA PRO A 88 -13.63 20.30 10.20
C PRO A 88 -13.78 18.91 9.58
N GLY A 89 -13.99 18.83 8.26
CA GLY A 89 -14.04 17.54 7.55
C GLY A 89 -12.72 16.76 7.55
N THR A 90 -11.64 17.40 7.99
CA THR A 90 -10.32 16.81 8.24
C THR A 90 -10.19 16.15 9.61
N LEU A 91 -11.13 16.39 10.53
CA LEU A 91 -11.13 15.78 11.85
C LEU A 91 -11.74 14.38 11.78
N HIS A 92 -11.02 13.39 12.28
CA HIS A 92 -11.48 12.00 12.34
C HIS A 92 -11.85 11.60 13.78
N LEU A 93 -12.54 10.47 13.96
CA LEU A 93 -12.93 10.03 15.31
C LEU A 93 -11.70 9.68 16.16
N GLY A 94 -10.70 9.05 15.54
CA GLY A 94 -9.59 8.40 16.22
C GLY A 94 -9.60 6.90 15.99
N ARG A 95 -8.61 6.22 16.56
CA ARG A 95 -8.51 4.77 16.48
C ARG A 95 -9.68 4.12 17.21
N ILE A 96 -10.30 3.10 16.61
CA ILE A 96 -11.34 2.29 17.27
C ILE A 96 -10.80 0.87 17.38
N VAL A 97 -10.86 0.28 18.58
CA VAL A 97 -10.29 -1.04 18.87
C VAL A 97 -11.33 -1.91 19.57
N PRO A 98 -12.23 -2.58 18.82
CA PRO A 98 -13.16 -3.55 19.38
C PRO A 98 -12.46 -4.89 19.64
N ARG A 99 -12.25 -5.23 20.90
CA ARG A 99 -11.68 -6.49 21.38
C ARG A 99 -12.81 -7.40 21.83
N VAL A 100 -13.31 -8.19 20.88
CA VAL A 100 -14.44 -9.10 21.08
C VAL A 100 -13.94 -10.52 21.34
N LEU A 101 -14.58 -11.26 22.24
CA LEU A 101 -14.29 -12.68 22.49
C LEU A 101 -15.59 -13.47 22.50
N SER A 102 -15.61 -14.59 21.77
CA SER A 102 -16.69 -15.60 21.76
C SER A 102 -16.71 -16.50 22.98
N LYS A 103 -15.78 -16.30 23.93
CA LYS A 103 -15.71 -17.03 25.20
C LYS A 103 -15.54 -16.06 26.35
N ALA A 104 -16.46 -16.13 27.30
CA ALA A 104 -16.45 -15.37 28.54
C ALA A 104 -15.47 -15.97 29.56
N LYS A 105 -14.65 -15.13 30.20
CA LYS A 105 -13.75 -15.60 31.27
C LYS A 105 -14.58 -16.07 32.46
N GLY A 106 -14.51 -17.36 32.78
CA GLY A 106 -15.31 -17.96 33.85
C GLY A 106 -16.81 -18.03 33.55
N GLY A 107 -17.21 -17.93 32.27
CA GLY A 107 -18.61 -17.96 31.84
C GLY A 107 -19.42 -16.72 32.21
N ILE A 108 -18.77 -15.63 32.66
CA ILE A 108 -19.43 -14.38 33.03
C ILE A 108 -19.27 -13.36 31.90
N PRO A 109 -20.36 -13.01 31.19
CA PRO A 109 -20.31 -11.98 30.16
C PRO A 109 -19.83 -10.65 30.73
N SER A 110 -18.96 -9.96 30.01
CA SER A 110 -18.45 -8.66 30.41
C SER A 110 -18.31 -7.74 29.21
N ALA A 111 -18.51 -6.45 29.44
CA ALA A 111 -18.27 -5.44 28.44
C ALA A 111 -17.73 -4.16 29.09
N GLY A 112 -16.82 -3.45 28.43
CA GLY A 112 -16.32 -2.15 28.84
C GLY A 112 -15.95 -1.28 27.64
N LEU A 113 -16.00 0.04 27.82
CA LEU A 113 -15.55 1.02 26.84
C LEU A 113 -14.63 2.03 27.51
N ILE A 114 -13.49 2.30 26.85
CA ILE A 114 -12.54 3.34 27.25
C ILE A 114 -12.31 4.25 26.06
N ALA A 115 -12.67 5.53 26.20
CA ALA A 115 -12.34 6.57 25.23
C ALA A 115 -11.20 7.43 25.78
N LYS A 116 -10.02 7.32 25.16
CA LYS A 116 -8.81 8.04 25.54
C LYS A 116 -8.69 9.33 24.72
N PRO A 117 -8.68 10.52 25.36
CA PRO A 117 -8.45 11.78 24.66
C PRO A 117 -7.14 11.77 23.89
N LEU A 118 -7.08 12.51 22.78
CA LEU A 118 -5.86 12.67 22.01
C LEU A 118 -4.77 13.34 22.86
N ALA A 119 -3.81 12.56 23.35
CA ALA A 119 -2.71 13.06 24.17
C ALA A 119 -1.45 13.37 23.33
N TRP A 120 -1.50 13.14 22.01
CA TRP A 120 -0.37 13.40 21.14
C TRP A 120 -0.15 14.89 21.01
N GLY A 121 0.86 15.40 21.71
CA GLY A 121 1.48 16.67 21.34
C GLY A 121 1.89 16.56 19.87
N ARG A 122 1.51 17.57 19.09
CA ARG A 122 1.99 17.84 17.72
C ARG A 122 3.20 16.98 17.36
N LEU A 123 2.98 16.00 16.47
CA LEU A 123 3.89 14.96 15.98
C LEU A 123 5.40 15.27 16.20
N PRO A 124 6.23 14.28 16.59
CA PRO A 124 7.68 14.28 16.35
C PRO A 124 7.95 14.24 14.83
N GLY A 125 7.67 15.36 14.17
CA GLY A 125 7.55 15.51 12.71
C GLY A 125 6.90 16.85 12.36
N SER A 126 6.01 17.35 13.22
CA SER A 126 5.50 18.73 13.24
C SER A 126 6.36 19.67 14.11
N ARG A 127 7.68 19.43 14.17
CA ARG A 127 8.54 20.62 14.14
C ARG A 127 8.07 21.37 12.92
N ALA A 128 7.45 22.54 13.12
CA ALA A 128 7.10 23.51 12.08
C ALA A 128 8.09 23.29 10.97
N GLY A 129 7.60 22.75 9.84
CA GLY A 129 8.43 22.04 8.89
C GLY A 129 9.75 22.77 8.83
N SER A 130 10.85 22.06 9.05
CA SER A 130 12.05 22.48 8.33
C SER A 130 11.55 22.44 6.89
N ARG A 131 10.98 23.57 6.40
CA ARG A 131 10.65 23.78 5.01
C ARG A 131 11.90 23.24 4.36
N SER A 132 11.77 22.14 3.64
CA SER A 132 12.91 21.62 2.93
C SER A 132 13.14 22.65 1.85
N ILE A 133 13.81 23.74 2.21
CA ILE A 133 14.15 24.81 1.31
C ILE A 133 15.16 24.13 0.41
N ARG A 134 14.69 23.73 -0.77
CA ARG A 134 15.54 23.15 -1.79
C ARG A 134 16.41 24.28 -2.29
N HIS A 135 17.61 24.38 -1.73
CA HIS A 135 18.61 25.27 -2.25
C HIS A 135 19.16 24.66 -3.55
N PRO A 136 19.04 25.35 -4.69
CA PRO A 136 19.58 24.84 -5.94
C PRO A 136 21.09 24.71 -5.82
N VAL A 137 21.62 23.58 -6.31
CA VAL A 137 23.05 23.39 -6.50
C VAL A 137 23.50 24.29 -7.65
N SER A 138 24.31 25.30 -7.37
CA SER A 138 24.84 26.23 -8.38
C SER A 138 26.14 25.77 -9.02
N ALA A 139 26.91 24.92 -8.34
CA ALA A 139 28.13 24.33 -8.87
C ALA A 139 28.42 22.99 -8.19
N MET A 140 29.09 22.10 -8.92
CA MET A 140 29.57 20.81 -8.42
C MET A 140 31.06 20.68 -8.73
N THR A 141 31.85 20.28 -7.74
CA THR A 141 33.28 19.96 -7.90
C THR A 141 33.52 18.50 -7.54
N PHE A 142 34.29 17.79 -8.36
CA PHE A 142 34.57 16.37 -8.17
C PHE A 142 36.07 16.18 -8.01
N GLU A 143 36.51 15.86 -6.79
CA GLU A 143 37.91 15.60 -6.46
C GLU A 143 38.08 14.15 -5.98
N LYS A 144 39.30 13.62 -6.07
CA LYS A 144 39.60 12.27 -5.57
C LYS A 144 39.33 12.22 -4.06
N GLY A 145 38.32 11.44 -3.67
CA GLY A 145 37.93 11.25 -2.26
C GLY A 145 36.86 12.23 -1.73
N GLY A 146 36.48 13.27 -2.48
CA GLY A 146 35.51 14.27 -2.01
C GLY A 146 34.79 14.98 -3.15
N TRP A 147 33.48 15.17 -2.99
CA TRP A 147 32.65 15.95 -3.90
C TRP A 147 32.17 17.21 -3.18
N GLY A 148 32.24 18.35 -3.86
CA GLY A 148 31.75 19.64 -3.39
C GLY A 148 30.46 20.04 -4.10
N PHE A 149 29.47 20.47 -3.33
CA PHE A 149 28.20 20.99 -3.83
C PHE A 149 28.02 22.42 -3.32
N GLU A 150 27.97 23.38 -4.24
CA GLU A 150 27.70 24.77 -3.89
C GLU A 150 26.20 25.05 -3.96
N LEU A 151 25.65 25.57 -2.87
CA LEU A 151 24.23 25.83 -2.68
C LEU A 151 24.01 27.35 -2.62
N ARG A 152 23.00 27.86 -3.32
CA ARG A 152 22.52 29.24 -3.12
C ARG A 152 21.73 29.33 -1.81
N ALA A 153 22.45 29.55 -0.71
CA ALA A 153 21.92 29.54 0.64
C ALA A 153 22.76 30.43 1.56
N SER A 154 22.14 30.98 2.59
CA SER A 154 22.82 31.59 3.74
C SER A 154 22.50 30.78 4.99
N ALA A 155 23.52 30.51 5.81
CA ALA A 155 23.35 29.83 7.10
C ALA A 155 24.04 30.61 8.21
N SER A 156 23.41 30.66 9.38
CA SER A 156 24.03 31.15 10.62
C SER A 156 25.13 30.18 11.09
N ASP A 157 26.02 30.66 11.97
CA ASP A 157 27.08 29.83 12.55
C ASP A 157 26.51 28.62 13.30
N THR A 158 25.35 28.78 13.95
CA THR A 158 24.65 27.71 14.66
C THR A 158 24.25 26.56 13.72
N VAL A 159 23.82 26.88 12.49
CA VAL A 159 23.43 25.87 11.49
C VAL A 159 24.66 25.14 10.97
N LEU A 160 25.77 25.85 10.73
CA LEU A 160 27.03 25.25 10.30
C LEU A 160 27.61 24.32 11.39
N ALA A 161 27.59 24.76 12.65
CA ALA A 161 28.02 23.96 13.80
C ALA A 161 27.18 22.67 13.94
N LYS A 162 25.85 22.78 13.78
CA LYS A 162 24.94 21.63 13.83
C LYS A 162 25.10 20.67 12.64
N ALA A 163 25.46 21.19 11.47
CA ALA A 163 25.81 20.36 10.31
C ALA A 163 27.12 19.59 10.60
N GLY A 164 28.13 20.29 11.14
CA GLY A 164 29.40 19.69 11.58
C GLY A 164 29.21 18.60 12.64
N SER A 165 28.36 18.84 13.65
CA SER A 165 28.06 17.85 14.71
C SER A 165 27.33 16.60 14.18
N ARG A 166 26.74 16.70 12.99
CA ARG A 166 26.10 15.57 12.27
C ARG A 166 27.02 14.95 11.21
N GLY A 167 28.29 15.35 11.17
CA GLY A 167 29.30 14.81 10.26
C GLY A 167 29.29 15.43 8.86
N PHE A 168 28.53 16.49 8.61
CA PHE A 168 28.55 17.21 7.35
C PHE A 168 29.63 18.27 7.34
N LYS A 169 30.45 18.33 6.29
CA LYS A 169 31.43 19.40 6.08
C LYS A 169 30.78 20.52 5.27
N VAL A 170 30.33 21.58 5.93
CA VAL A 170 29.69 22.73 5.28
C VAL A 170 30.48 24.01 5.59
N GLU A 171 30.85 24.76 4.56
CA GLU A 171 31.59 26.03 4.67
C GLU A 171 30.90 27.14 3.87
N ARG A 172 31.15 28.41 4.22
CA ARG A 172 30.69 29.56 3.42
C ARG A 172 31.64 29.73 2.24
N SER A 173 31.15 29.63 1.01
CA SER A 173 31.97 29.85 -0.20
C SER A 173 31.76 31.22 -0.85
N GLY A 174 30.89 32.05 -0.28
CA GLY A 174 30.65 33.43 -0.72
C GLY A 174 29.38 34.02 -0.11
N LYS A 175 29.02 35.24 -0.53
CA LYS A 175 27.75 35.89 -0.12
C LYS A 175 26.57 35.03 -0.59
N ASN A 176 25.74 34.58 0.35
CA ASN A 176 24.62 33.67 0.11
C ASN A 176 25.02 32.36 -0.62
N ARG A 177 26.22 31.84 -0.35
CA ARG A 177 26.68 30.55 -0.86
C ARG A 177 27.28 29.66 0.23
N LEU A 178 26.84 28.41 0.25
CA LEU A 178 27.39 27.36 1.10
C LEU A 178 27.99 26.27 0.24
N ARG A 179 29.16 25.76 0.62
CA ARG A 179 29.76 24.58 0.00
C ARG A 179 29.64 23.40 0.95
N LEU A 180 28.90 22.39 0.53
CA LEU A 180 28.80 21.09 1.18
C LEU A 180 29.85 20.15 0.57
N ARG A 181 30.79 19.66 1.37
CA ARG A 181 31.71 18.59 0.97
C ARG A 181 31.20 17.25 1.50
N VAL A 182 31.03 16.30 0.61
CA VAL A 182 30.71 14.90 0.94
C VAL A 182 31.85 14.01 0.47
N LYS A 183 32.00 12.84 1.07
CA LYS A 183 32.94 11.83 0.55
C LYS A 183 32.47 11.42 -0.84
N ALA A 184 33.41 11.26 -1.77
CA ALA A 184 33.10 10.66 -3.07
C ALA A 184 32.43 9.29 -2.83
N PRO A 185 31.38 8.92 -3.59
CA PRO A 185 30.77 7.61 -3.49
C PRO A 185 31.85 6.55 -3.67
N ARG A 186 32.00 5.68 -2.66
CA ARG A 186 32.87 4.53 -2.80
C ARG A 186 32.18 3.54 -3.73
N LEU A 187 32.85 3.16 -4.82
CA LEU A 187 32.50 1.93 -5.51
C LEU A 187 32.62 0.82 -4.47
N GLN A 188 31.55 0.05 -4.25
CA GLN A 188 31.64 -1.08 -3.34
C GLN A 188 32.63 -2.09 -3.94
N GLU A 189 33.87 -2.11 -3.44
CA GLU A 189 34.77 -3.24 -3.66
C GLU A 189 34.09 -4.44 -3.01
N GLY A 190 33.69 -5.38 -3.87
CA GLY A 190 32.88 -6.52 -3.48
C GLY A 190 33.63 -7.44 -2.53
N ASP A 191 33.47 -7.22 -1.23
CA ASP A 191 33.80 -8.23 -0.21
C ASP A 191 32.70 -8.39 0.86
N ARG A 192 31.47 -8.04 0.49
CA ARG A 192 30.32 -8.67 1.16
C ARG A 192 30.16 -10.01 0.50
N LYS A 193 30.56 -11.07 1.21
CA LYS A 193 30.11 -12.44 0.96
C LYS A 193 28.64 -12.34 0.56
N ALA A 194 28.38 -12.48 -0.75
CA ALA A 194 27.16 -13.04 -1.25
C ALA A 194 27.10 -14.47 -0.70
N ARG A 195 26.91 -14.59 0.62
CA ARG A 195 26.14 -15.70 1.14
C ARG A 195 24.81 -15.46 0.48
N LEU A 196 24.65 -16.07 -0.69
CA LEU A 196 23.37 -16.39 -1.28
C LEU A 196 22.43 -16.61 -0.10
N LEU A 197 21.26 -15.97 -0.11
CA LEU A 197 20.15 -16.43 0.71
C LEU A 197 19.75 -17.83 0.20
N LYS A 198 20.66 -18.82 0.32
CA LYS A 198 20.41 -20.23 0.11
C LYS A 198 19.56 -20.64 1.31
N GLY A 199 18.28 -20.93 1.04
CA GLY A 199 17.51 -21.83 1.88
C GLY A 199 16.37 -21.25 2.72
N LYS A 200 16.00 -19.97 2.60
CA LYS A 200 14.71 -19.55 3.17
C LYS A 200 13.98 -18.59 2.24
N GLU A 201 12.87 -19.07 1.71
CA GLU A 201 11.89 -18.28 0.96
C GLU A 201 10.98 -17.52 1.93
N PRO A 202 10.45 -16.34 1.53
CA PRO A 202 9.34 -15.72 2.23
C PRO A 202 8.15 -16.69 2.32
N PRO A 203 7.52 -16.85 3.49
CA PRO A 203 6.39 -17.77 3.63
C PRO A 203 5.21 -17.27 2.80
N LEU A 204 4.44 -18.20 2.23
CA LEU A 204 3.25 -17.87 1.42
C LEU A 204 1.93 -18.12 2.16
N HIS A 205 1.93 -19.00 3.17
CA HIS A 205 0.72 -19.55 3.79
C HIS A 205 0.35 -18.91 5.14
N ARG A 206 1.06 -17.86 5.59
CA ARG A 206 0.77 -17.21 6.87
C ARG A 206 1.05 -15.71 6.85
N LEU A 207 0.35 -15.01 7.74
CA LEU A 207 0.58 -13.61 8.05
C LEU A 207 2.06 -13.34 8.41
N LEU A 208 2.59 -12.24 7.87
CA LEU A 208 3.87 -11.67 8.27
C LEU A 208 3.66 -10.46 9.19
N LYS A 209 4.22 -10.56 10.40
CA LYS A 209 4.24 -9.45 11.37
C LYS A 209 5.22 -8.36 10.95
N ALA A 210 5.04 -7.13 11.45
CA ALA A 210 5.87 -5.98 11.09
C ALA A 210 7.38 -6.21 11.33
N ARG A 211 7.73 -6.91 12.43
CA ARG A 211 9.11 -7.30 12.74
C ARG A 211 9.69 -8.27 11.70
N GLU A 212 8.87 -9.20 11.21
CA GLU A 212 9.31 -10.17 10.19
C GLU A 212 9.52 -9.48 8.84
N VAL A 213 8.64 -8.56 8.46
CA VAL A 213 8.81 -7.73 7.26
C VAL A 213 10.13 -6.95 7.34
N SER A 214 10.41 -6.32 8.48
CA SER A 214 11.68 -5.61 8.71
C SER A 214 12.89 -6.53 8.60
N SER A 215 12.82 -7.74 9.17
CA SER A 215 13.87 -8.76 8.99
C SER A 215 14.04 -9.18 7.53
N TRP A 216 12.98 -9.18 6.72
CA TRP A 216 13.08 -9.47 5.28
C TRP A 216 13.73 -8.31 4.53
N MET A 217 13.45 -7.06 4.89
CA MET A 217 14.13 -5.88 4.32
C MET A 217 15.65 -5.97 4.49
N GLU A 218 16.11 -6.30 5.69
CA GLU A 218 17.54 -6.46 5.97
C GLU A 218 18.18 -7.62 5.19
N ARG A 219 17.44 -8.71 4.99
CA ARG A 219 17.92 -9.88 4.24
C ARG A 219 18.01 -9.57 2.74
N LEU A 220 16.93 -9.06 2.16
CA LEU A 220 16.85 -8.72 0.75
C LEU A 220 17.85 -7.63 0.38
N GLY A 221 18.08 -6.63 1.25
CA GLY A 221 19.06 -5.59 1.03
C GLY A 221 20.53 -6.02 1.07
N ARG A 222 20.82 -7.30 1.35
CA ARG A 222 22.16 -7.89 1.17
C ARG A 222 22.37 -8.44 -0.24
N LEU A 223 21.31 -8.55 -1.05
CA LEU A 223 21.39 -9.03 -2.43
C LEU A 223 21.90 -7.92 -3.34
N GLU A 224 22.82 -8.26 -4.24
CA GLU A 224 23.54 -7.28 -5.07
C GLU A 224 22.61 -6.40 -5.91
N CYS A 225 21.56 -6.99 -6.48
CA CYS A 225 20.60 -6.30 -7.34
C CYS A 225 19.46 -5.59 -6.59
N ILE A 226 19.37 -5.71 -5.27
CA ILE A 226 18.30 -5.12 -4.46
C ILE A 226 18.84 -3.95 -3.65
N ASP A 227 18.25 -2.76 -3.81
CA ASP A 227 18.43 -1.64 -2.90
C ASP A 227 17.23 -1.56 -1.94
N VAL A 228 17.52 -1.20 -0.69
CA VAL A 228 16.52 -1.01 0.36
C VAL A 228 16.76 0.33 1.02
N TRP A 229 15.71 1.14 1.15
CA TRP A 229 15.80 2.44 1.79
C TRP A 229 14.48 2.81 2.46
N GLN A 230 14.55 3.65 3.49
CA GLN A 230 13.37 4.10 4.21
C GLN A 230 12.67 5.20 3.41
N ALA A 231 11.50 4.88 2.86
CA ALA A 231 10.71 5.76 2.02
C ALA A 231 9.95 6.82 2.82
N SER A 232 9.43 6.45 3.99
CA SER A 232 8.81 7.37 4.93
C SER A 232 8.85 6.83 6.37
N LEU A 233 8.23 7.57 7.28
CA LEU A 233 7.85 7.11 8.61
C LEU A 233 6.32 7.05 8.66
N SER A 234 5.77 6.24 9.56
CA SER A 234 4.36 6.31 9.90
C SER A 234 4.12 7.42 10.90
N LEU A 235 2.84 7.64 11.22
CA LEU A 235 2.41 8.60 12.22
C LEU A 235 3.05 8.35 13.60
N GLN A 236 3.18 7.08 13.99
CA GLN A 236 3.87 6.66 15.22
C GLN A 236 5.39 6.44 15.05
N GLY A 237 5.97 6.83 13.91
CA GLY A 237 7.43 6.80 13.69
C GLY A 237 7.99 5.43 13.31
N ARG A 238 7.16 4.47 12.86
CA ARG A 238 7.64 3.19 12.30
C ARG A 238 8.18 3.42 10.89
N ALA A 239 9.22 2.69 10.51
CA ALA A 239 9.83 2.82 9.19
C ALA A 239 8.95 2.19 8.09
N LEU A 240 8.71 2.94 7.01
CA LEU A 240 8.17 2.41 5.75
C LEU A 240 9.33 2.22 4.78
N TRP A 241 9.51 1.00 4.30
CA TRP A 241 10.63 0.62 3.44
C TRP A 241 10.22 0.53 1.97
N ALA A 242 11.11 0.98 1.09
CA ALA A 242 11.05 0.69 -0.33
C ALA A 242 12.13 -0.33 -0.71
N LEU A 243 11.77 -1.24 -1.63
CA LEU A 243 12.67 -2.16 -2.31
C LEU A 243 12.83 -1.74 -3.77
N GLU A 244 14.03 -1.84 -4.32
CA GLU A 244 14.31 -1.57 -5.73
C GLU A 244 15.19 -2.69 -6.31
N ALA A 245 14.68 -3.40 -7.32
CA ALA A 245 15.44 -4.41 -8.05
C ALA A 245 15.90 -3.88 -9.41
N VAL A 246 17.21 -3.80 -9.58
CA VAL A 246 17.84 -3.47 -10.87
C VAL A 246 19.05 -4.34 -11.12
N LEU A 247 19.28 -4.67 -12.39
CA LEU A 247 20.52 -5.32 -12.79
C LEU A 247 21.69 -4.34 -12.64
N LYS A 248 22.53 -4.54 -11.63
CA LYS A 248 23.76 -3.77 -11.40
C LYS A 248 24.96 -4.49 -12.00
N LYS A 249 25.93 -3.73 -12.50
CA LYS A 249 27.26 -4.25 -12.80
C LYS A 249 28.16 -3.96 -11.59
N ARG A 250 28.89 -4.97 -11.10
CA ARG A 250 29.87 -4.80 -10.03
C ARG A 250 30.81 -3.65 -10.31
N ASN A 251 31.17 -2.92 -9.25
CA ASN A 251 32.09 -1.79 -9.30
C ASN A 251 31.67 -0.68 -10.28
N THR A 252 30.36 -0.49 -10.50
CA THR A 252 29.83 0.64 -11.29
C THR A 252 28.77 1.41 -10.53
N LEU A 253 28.71 2.72 -10.79
CA LEU A 253 27.60 3.55 -10.34
C LEU A 253 26.38 3.32 -11.25
N THR A 254 25.23 3.03 -10.64
CA THR A 254 23.97 2.87 -11.37
C THR A 254 23.25 4.22 -11.42
N SER A 255 23.00 4.72 -12.64
CA SER A 255 22.17 5.91 -12.84
C SER A 255 20.70 5.51 -12.99
N LEU A 256 19.87 5.89 -12.01
CA LEU A 256 18.42 5.64 -12.02
C LEU A 256 17.73 6.31 -13.21
N ALA A 257 18.14 7.55 -13.54
CA ALA A 257 17.61 8.26 -14.70
C ALA A 257 17.85 7.48 -16.00
N ARG A 258 19.03 6.86 -16.15
CA ARG A 258 19.33 5.98 -17.27
C ARG A 258 18.51 4.69 -17.20
N MET A 259 18.37 4.08 -16.01
CA MET A 259 17.61 2.84 -15.85
C MET A 259 16.15 3.01 -16.26
N ARG A 260 15.46 4.04 -15.76
CA ARG A 260 14.03 4.29 -16.11
C ARG A 260 13.81 4.72 -17.55
N LEU A 261 14.83 5.25 -18.22
CA LEU A 261 14.78 5.58 -19.66
C LEU A 261 14.99 4.33 -20.54
N LEU A 262 15.85 3.40 -20.09
CA LEU A 262 16.27 2.24 -20.88
C LEU A 262 15.43 0.98 -20.65
N LYS A 263 14.81 0.84 -19.49
CA LYS A 263 13.99 -0.33 -19.11
C LYS A 263 12.63 0.16 -18.59
N PRO A 264 11.54 -0.56 -18.85
CA PRO A 264 10.26 -0.19 -18.27
C PRO A 264 10.36 -0.44 -16.77
N THR A 265 9.66 0.38 -16.00
CA THR A 265 9.66 0.28 -14.55
C THR A 265 8.29 -0.11 -14.05
N PHE A 266 8.25 -1.16 -13.22
CA PHE A 266 7.07 -1.62 -12.52
C PHE A 266 7.14 -1.22 -11.05
N LEU A 267 6.02 -0.74 -10.51
CA LEU A 267 5.91 -0.45 -9.08
C LEU A 267 4.74 -1.23 -8.49
N PHE A 268 5.02 -1.99 -7.44
CA PHE A 268 4.04 -2.81 -6.74
C PHE A 268 3.88 -2.30 -5.30
N ASN A 269 2.69 -1.85 -4.96
CA ASN A 269 2.37 -1.37 -3.61
C ASN A 269 1.63 -2.47 -2.85
N ALA A 270 1.98 -2.68 -1.59
CA ALA A 270 1.38 -3.70 -0.75
C ALA A 270 0.98 -3.13 0.61
N ARG A 271 -0.15 -3.66 1.11
CA ARG A 271 -0.59 -3.53 2.51
C ARG A 271 -0.66 -2.09 2.99
N HIS A 272 -1.30 -1.26 2.16
CA HIS A 272 -1.76 0.08 2.54
C HIS A 272 -2.97 -0.04 3.49
N HIS A 273 -3.82 -1.04 3.27
CA HIS A 273 -4.68 -1.59 4.31
C HIS A 273 -3.97 -2.72 5.04
N ALA A 274 -3.92 -2.64 6.37
CA ALA A 274 -3.10 -3.58 7.13
C ALA A 274 -3.70 -4.98 7.25
N ASN A 275 -5.03 -5.10 7.20
CA ASN A 275 -5.79 -6.35 7.25
C ASN A 275 -5.85 -7.09 5.89
N GLU A 276 -5.36 -6.49 4.81
CA GLU A 276 -5.21 -7.10 3.47
C GLU A 276 -3.79 -7.68 3.32
N ILE A 277 -3.62 -8.93 3.74
CA ILE A 277 -2.33 -9.44 4.25
C ILE A 277 -1.43 -10.09 3.19
N SER A 278 -1.98 -10.61 2.09
CA SER A 278 -1.27 -11.47 1.13
C SER A 278 -0.29 -10.69 0.25
N SER A 279 -0.58 -9.42 0.00
CA SER A 279 0.24 -8.51 -0.81
C SER A 279 1.68 -8.38 -0.31
N THR A 280 1.90 -8.30 1.01
CA THR A 280 3.26 -8.28 1.59
C THR A 280 4.02 -9.56 1.27
N ASN A 281 3.40 -10.72 1.39
CA ASN A 281 4.06 -12.00 1.10
C ASN A 281 4.45 -12.09 -0.38
N ALA A 282 3.56 -11.68 -1.29
CA ALA A 282 3.82 -11.67 -2.73
C ALA A 282 5.01 -10.77 -3.11
N THR A 283 5.00 -9.53 -2.64
CA THR A 283 6.05 -8.56 -2.96
C THR A 283 7.43 -8.98 -2.43
N LEU A 284 7.49 -9.52 -1.20
CA LEU A 284 8.72 -10.06 -0.62
C LEU A 284 9.23 -11.29 -1.39
N PHE A 285 8.32 -12.19 -1.78
CA PHE A 285 8.68 -13.38 -2.53
C PHE A 285 9.16 -13.04 -3.94
N MET A 286 8.52 -12.10 -4.65
CA MET A 286 8.99 -11.66 -5.96
C MET A 286 10.38 -10.99 -5.87
N ALA A 287 10.60 -10.12 -4.88
CA ALA A 287 11.91 -9.53 -4.64
C ALA A 287 12.98 -10.60 -4.34
N TRP A 288 12.63 -11.65 -3.58
CA TRP A 288 13.49 -12.80 -3.38
C TRP A 288 13.79 -13.53 -4.70
N VAL A 289 12.78 -13.85 -5.52
CA VAL A 289 12.95 -14.49 -6.83
C VAL A 289 13.89 -13.68 -7.73
N LEU A 290 13.68 -12.37 -7.84
CA LEU A 290 14.53 -11.49 -8.67
C LEU A 290 15.98 -11.40 -8.18
N GLY A 291 16.20 -11.56 -6.86
CA GLY A 291 17.51 -11.44 -6.25
C GLY A 291 18.29 -12.74 -6.04
N THR A 292 17.63 -13.90 -6.10
CA THR A 292 18.27 -15.20 -5.79
C THR A 292 18.26 -16.20 -6.95
N THR A 293 17.43 -16.00 -7.97
CA THR A 293 17.28 -16.96 -9.09
C THR A 293 17.88 -16.42 -10.38
N GLN A 294 18.42 -17.32 -11.23
CA GLN A 294 18.92 -16.95 -12.56
C GLN A 294 17.80 -16.37 -13.44
N ARG A 295 16.61 -16.97 -13.39
CA ARG A 295 15.42 -16.48 -14.10
C ARG A 295 15.07 -15.04 -13.70
N GLY A 296 15.14 -14.74 -12.41
CA GLY A 296 14.93 -13.39 -11.89
C GLY A 296 15.97 -12.38 -12.37
N LEU A 297 17.25 -12.75 -12.31
CA LEU A 297 18.33 -11.91 -12.85
C LEU A 297 18.21 -11.69 -14.37
N ASP A 298 17.71 -12.68 -15.11
CA ASP A 298 17.43 -12.56 -16.54
C ASP A 298 16.27 -11.59 -16.81
N LEU A 299 15.23 -11.56 -15.97
CA LEU A 299 14.17 -10.56 -16.06
C LEU A 299 14.72 -9.15 -15.85
N LEU A 300 15.61 -8.94 -14.87
CA LEU A 300 16.22 -7.63 -14.60
C LEU A 300 17.10 -7.11 -15.75
N LYS A 301 17.45 -7.92 -16.75
CA LYS A 301 18.06 -7.44 -18.02
C LYS A 301 17.09 -6.59 -18.83
N HIS A 302 15.79 -6.78 -18.64
CA HIS A 302 14.73 -6.16 -19.43
C HIS A 302 13.91 -5.13 -18.64
N VAL A 303 13.79 -5.29 -17.32
CA VAL A 303 12.90 -4.48 -16.47
C VAL A 303 13.60 -3.90 -15.25
N ASN A 304 13.05 -2.80 -14.72
CA ASN A 304 13.29 -2.35 -13.35
C ASN A 304 12.04 -2.63 -12.52
N VAL A 305 12.19 -2.97 -11.25
CA VAL A 305 11.06 -3.23 -10.37
C VAL A 305 11.25 -2.54 -9.03
N ALA A 306 10.19 -1.96 -8.49
CA ALA A 306 10.18 -1.31 -7.20
C ALA A 306 8.96 -1.74 -6.39
N TRP A 307 9.09 -1.82 -5.06
CA TRP A 307 8.00 -2.20 -4.16
C TRP A 307 7.93 -1.30 -2.93
N ILE A 308 6.72 -1.14 -2.41
CA ILE A 308 6.47 -0.83 -0.99
C ILE A 308 5.83 -2.10 -0.38
N PRO A 309 6.59 -2.93 0.35
CA PRO A 309 6.08 -4.21 0.86
C PRO A 309 5.09 -4.09 2.03
N LEU A 310 5.14 -2.95 2.73
CA LEU A 310 4.26 -2.61 3.85
C LEU A 310 4.12 -1.09 3.93
N GLU A 311 3.02 -0.55 3.42
CA GLU A 311 2.75 0.89 3.45
C GLU A 311 2.13 1.35 4.78
N ASN A 312 1.39 0.49 5.49
CA ASN A 312 0.71 0.88 6.73
C ASN A 312 1.20 0.08 7.96
N PRO A 313 2.42 0.35 8.47
CA PRO A 313 2.95 -0.38 9.62
C PRO A 313 2.22 -0.06 10.94
N ASP A 314 1.53 1.08 11.02
CA ASP A 314 0.73 1.47 12.19
C ASP A 314 -0.59 0.70 12.26
N GLY A 315 -1.27 0.54 11.12
CA GLY A 315 -2.41 -0.37 10.99
C GLY A 315 -2.00 -1.81 11.30
N VAL A 316 -0.81 -2.26 10.88
CA VAL A 316 -0.31 -3.61 11.22
C VAL A 316 -0.08 -3.76 12.72
N ALA A 317 0.37 -2.73 13.41
CA ALA A 317 0.44 -2.77 14.87
C ALA A 317 -0.96 -2.94 15.50
N THR A 318 -1.99 -2.31 14.93
CA THR A 318 -3.38 -2.52 15.35
C THR A 318 -3.89 -3.91 15.03
N LEU A 319 -3.58 -4.44 13.84
CA LEU A 319 -3.91 -5.81 13.49
C LEU A 319 -3.29 -6.79 14.49
N GLU A 320 -1.99 -6.63 14.77
CA GLU A 320 -1.29 -7.50 15.72
C GLU A 320 -1.86 -7.43 17.15
N GLU A 321 -2.42 -6.28 17.57
CA GLU A 321 -3.15 -6.13 18.83
C GLU A 321 -4.49 -6.86 18.83
N LEU A 322 -5.19 -6.92 17.68
CA LEU A 322 -6.51 -7.53 17.55
C LEU A 322 -6.48 -9.04 17.27
N LEU A 323 -5.40 -9.58 16.70
CA LEU A 323 -5.28 -11.02 16.39
C LEU A 323 -5.57 -11.97 17.56
N PRO A 324 -5.19 -11.68 18.82
CA PRO A 324 -5.55 -12.53 19.96
C PRO A 324 -7.06 -12.62 20.24
N TYR A 325 -7.85 -11.68 19.72
CA TYR A 325 -9.29 -11.57 19.92
C TYR A 325 -10.10 -12.11 18.72
N GLY A 326 -9.46 -12.23 17.55
CA GLY A 326 -10.12 -12.68 16.33
C GLY A 326 -9.13 -13.00 15.23
N ARG A 327 -8.40 -14.11 15.35
CA ARG A 327 -7.30 -14.45 14.42
C ARG A 327 -7.75 -14.54 12.95
N ASP A 328 -8.92 -15.11 12.74
CA ASP A 328 -9.47 -15.39 11.41
C ASP A 328 -10.64 -14.42 11.10
N HIS A 329 -10.76 -13.31 11.84
CA HIS A 329 -11.75 -12.25 11.58
C HIS A 329 -11.21 -11.27 10.52
N LYS A 330 -12.10 -10.54 9.84
CA LYS A 330 -11.76 -9.48 8.87
C LYS A 330 -10.97 -8.32 9.50
N LEU A 331 -11.32 -7.97 10.73
CA LEU A 331 -10.66 -6.94 11.55
C LEU A 331 -10.55 -5.58 10.83
N HIS A 332 -11.65 -5.06 10.28
CA HIS A 332 -11.64 -3.76 9.58
C HIS A 332 -11.21 -2.59 10.49
N ALA A 333 -11.31 -2.75 11.81
CA ALA A 333 -10.74 -1.82 12.78
C ALA A 333 -9.21 -1.62 12.63
N ALA A 334 -8.50 -2.58 12.04
CA ALA A 334 -7.07 -2.49 11.74
C ALA A 334 -6.76 -1.97 10.33
N ARG A 335 -7.77 -1.72 9.48
CA ARG A 335 -7.60 -1.38 8.06
C ARG A 335 -6.70 -0.16 7.86
N TYR A 336 -6.95 0.90 8.62
CA TYR A 336 -6.33 2.22 8.42
C TYR A 336 -5.13 2.48 9.35
N ASN A 337 -4.59 3.70 9.34
CA ASN A 337 -3.39 4.06 10.11
C ASN A 337 -3.66 4.14 11.64
N ALA A 338 -2.68 4.64 12.41
CA ALA A 338 -2.78 4.70 13.87
C ALA A 338 -3.95 5.52 14.43
N LEU A 339 -4.62 6.37 13.63
CA LEU A 339 -5.80 7.13 14.03
C LEU A 339 -7.08 6.68 13.30
N GLY A 340 -7.06 5.53 12.63
CA GLY A 340 -8.20 5.03 11.86
C GLY A 340 -8.46 5.82 10.58
N VAL A 341 -7.42 6.42 9.98
CA VAL A 341 -7.55 7.31 8.81
C VAL A 341 -6.96 6.70 7.54
N GLU A 342 -7.73 6.77 6.45
CA GLU A 342 -7.28 6.48 5.09
C GLU A 342 -6.31 7.56 4.60
N THR A 343 -5.13 7.14 4.13
CA THR A 343 -4.05 8.04 3.71
C THR A 343 -3.93 8.19 2.18
N TYR A 344 -4.65 7.37 1.41
CA TYR A 344 -4.67 7.39 -0.07
C TYR A 344 -4.99 8.78 -0.65
N GLY A 345 -5.85 9.54 0.04
CA GLY A 345 -6.24 10.91 -0.31
C GLY A 345 -5.08 11.92 -0.31
N GLU A 346 -3.96 11.61 0.32
CA GLU A 346 -2.86 12.56 0.56
C GLU A 346 -1.61 12.29 -0.29
N TYR A 347 -1.61 11.27 -1.17
CA TYR A 347 -0.45 10.95 -2.01
C TYR A 347 0.07 12.09 -2.89
N PHE A 348 -0.82 13.01 -3.28
CA PHE A 348 -0.48 14.17 -4.10
C PHE A 348 -0.32 15.46 -3.31
N VAL A 349 -0.34 15.38 -1.98
CA VAL A 349 -0.07 16.51 -1.10
C VAL A 349 1.44 16.52 -0.81
N ASP A 350 2.09 17.67 -0.96
CA ASP A 350 3.54 17.79 -0.73
C ASP A 350 3.91 17.66 0.76
N GLU A 351 3.05 18.18 1.64
CA GLU A 351 3.15 18.09 3.09
C GLU A 351 1.88 17.42 3.66
N PRO A 352 1.75 16.09 3.55
CA PRO A 352 0.58 15.37 4.04
C PRO A 352 0.52 15.40 5.57
N ARG A 353 -0.69 15.33 6.12
CA ARG A 353 -0.93 15.18 7.56
C ARG A 353 -0.44 13.82 8.06
N PHE A 354 -0.52 12.81 7.19
CA PHE A 354 -0.09 11.44 7.45
C PHE A 354 1.16 11.11 6.64
N PRO A 355 2.34 11.00 7.28
CA PRO A 355 3.60 10.79 6.58
C PRO A 355 3.66 9.48 5.77
N GLU A 356 2.82 8.49 6.05
CA GLU A 356 2.68 7.24 5.29
C GLU A 356 2.48 7.52 3.80
N ALA A 357 1.66 8.52 3.45
CA ALA A 357 1.32 8.90 2.09
C ALA A 357 2.56 9.28 1.23
N LEU A 358 3.67 9.65 1.88
CA LEU A 358 4.91 9.99 1.19
C LEU A 358 5.65 8.76 0.65
N ALA A 359 5.42 7.55 1.17
CA ALA A 359 6.20 6.38 0.77
C ALA A 359 6.01 6.02 -0.71
N LYS A 360 4.77 5.69 -1.10
CA LYS A 360 4.41 5.41 -2.50
C LYS A 360 4.67 6.63 -3.39
N ALA A 361 4.34 7.84 -2.94
CA ALA A 361 4.52 9.06 -3.71
C ALA A 361 6.01 9.41 -3.98
N ARG A 362 6.92 9.15 -3.03
CA ARG A 362 8.37 9.33 -3.23
C ARG A 362 8.94 8.27 -4.16
N LEU A 363 8.52 7.02 -4.01
CA LEU A 363 8.95 5.93 -4.89
C LEU A 363 8.50 6.17 -6.33
N TRP A 364 7.25 6.61 -6.52
CA TRP A 364 6.72 7.01 -7.83
C TRP A 364 7.50 8.17 -8.44
N ARG A 365 7.76 9.27 -7.71
CA ARG A 365 8.55 10.41 -8.22
C ARG A 365 9.98 10.01 -8.60
N ARG A 366 10.55 9.03 -7.89
CA ARG A 366 11.90 8.50 -8.15
C ARG A 366 11.95 7.67 -9.43
N TRP A 367 11.01 6.75 -9.60
CA TRP A 367 11.04 5.77 -10.69
C TRP A 367 10.26 6.15 -11.94
N LEU A 368 9.20 6.96 -11.81
CA LEU A 368 8.24 7.26 -12.88
C LEU A 368 7.77 5.97 -13.58
N PRO A 369 7.11 5.06 -12.85
CA PRO A 369 6.79 3.72 -13.35
C PRO A 369 5.82 3.75 -14.53
N ASP A 370 6.05 2.85 -15.48
CA ASP A 370 5.20 2.67 -16.67
C ASP A 370 3.85 2.03 -16.30
N VAL A 371 3.89 1.01 -15.44
CA VAL A 371 2.72 0.27 -14.95
C VAL A 371 2.89 0.01 -13.46
N MET A 372 1.79 0.12 -12.71
CA MET A 372 1.74 -0.16 -11.29
C MET A 372 0.68 -1.21 -10.99
N ILE A 373 0.89 -2.02 -9.94
CA ILE A 373 -0.21 -2.71 -9.26
C ILE A 373 -0.24 -2.23 -7.83
N ASP A 374 -1.41 -1.78 -7.39
CA ASP A 374 -1.75 -1.64 -6.00
C ASP A 374 -2.43 -2.92 -5.56
N HIS A 375 -1.73 -3.72 -4.75
CA HIS A 375 -2.24 -5.00 -4.27
C HIS A 375 -3.14 -4.74 -3.06
N HIS A 376 -4.38 -5.20 -3.19
CA HIS A 376 -5.45 -5.08 -2.21
C HIS A 376 -6.03 -6.46 -1.90
N GLY A 377 -6.90 -6.49 -0.90
CA GLY A 377 -7.66 -7.65 -0.49
C GLY A 377 -9.11 -7.30 -0.16
N VAL A 378 -9.93 -8.34 -0.05
CA VAL A 378 -11.31 -8.26 0.39
C VAL A 378 -11.60 -9.33 1.45
N PRO A 379 -12.73 -9.22 2.18
CA PRO A 379 -13.22 -10.29 3.05
C PRO A 379 -13.11 -11.68 2.42
N SER A 380 -12.54 -12.64 3.14
CA SER A 380 -12.42 -14.02 2.68
C SER A 380 -13.74 -14.81 2.72
N HIS A 381 -14.70 -14.27 3.44
CA HIS A 381 -16.02 -14.85 3.73
C HIS A 381 -17.05 -13.72 3.90
N GLU A 382 -18.31 -14.08 4.11
CA GLU A 382 -19.41 -13.14 4.29
C GLU A 382 -19.08 -12.01 5.28
N TRP A 383 -19.30 -10.76 4.84
CA TRP A 383 -19.20 -9.56 5.65
C TRP A 383 -20.57 -9.04 6.03
N ASP A 384 -21.06 -9.49 7.17
CA ASP A 384 -22.34 -9.13 7.75
C ASP A 384 -22.21 -8.10 8.89
N GLN A 385 -23.31 -7.39 9.11
CA GLN A 385 -23.53 -6.38 10.15
C GLN A 385 -24.96 -6.52 10.72
N PRO A 386 -25.31 -7.70 11.27
CA PRO A 386 -26.68 -8.05 11.63
C PRO A 386 -27.28 -7.11 12.68
N PHE A 387 -26.44 -6.40 13.45
CA PHE A 387 -26.91 -5.52 14.50
C PHE A 387 -27.29 -4.11 13.98
N SER A 388 -26.67 -3.62 12.91
CA SER A 388 -26.91 -2.26 12.37
C SER A 388 -27.55 -2.17 10.98
N GLY A 389 -27.72 -3.28 10.26
CA GLY A 389 -28.35 -3.24 8.92
C GLY A 389 -28.13 -4.45 8.01
N TYR A 390 -27.68 -5.58 8.56
CA TYR A 390 -27.26 -6.84 7.94
C TYR A 390 -26.15 -6.73 6.87
N ALA A 391 -26.33 -5.93 5.82
CA ALA A 391 -25.28 -5.67 4.83
C ALA A 391 -24.55 -4.35 5.12
N PRO A 392 -23.23 -4.26 4.90
CA PRO A 392 -22.46 -3.07 5.24
C PRO A 392 -22.86 -1.88 4.37
N PHE A 393 -23.50 -0.87 4.97
CA PHE A 393 -24.15 0.23 4.24
C PHE A 393 -23.23 0.93 3.21
N ARG A 394 -21.97 1.20 3.58
CA ARG A 394 -20.98 1.88 2.72
C ARG A 394 -20.28 0.96 1.71
N PHE A 395 -20.39 -0.35 1.91
CA PHE A 395 -19.61 -1.37 1.22
C PHE A 395 -20.47 -2.55 0.79
N ARG A 396 -21.77 -2.31 0.50
CA ARG A 396 -22.74 -3.38 0.20
C ARG A 396 -22.22 -4.34 -0.87
N GLU A 397 -21.54 -3.82 -1.90
CA GLU A 397 -20.95 -4.62 -3.00
C GLU A 397 -19.90 -5.66 -2.56
N PHE A 398 -19.37 -5.56 -1.33
CA PHE A 398 -18.37 -6.45 -0.73
C PHE A 398 -18.98 -7.43 0.30
N TRP A 399 -20.30 -7.43 0.50
CA TRP A 399 -20.98 -8.33 1.44
C TRP A 399 -20.62 -9.80 1.20
N ILE A 400 -20.64 -10.25 -0.06
CA ILE A 400 -20.23 -11.60 -0.46
C ILE A 400 -19.11 -11.50 -1.51
N PRO A 401 -18.02 -12.27 -1.41
CA PRO A 401 -16.96 -12.23 -2.41
C PRO A 401 -17.47 -12.69 -3.80
N ARG A 402 -17.31 -11.82 -4.80
CA ARG A 402 -17.85 -12.00 -6.16
C ARG A 402 -16.99 -12.84 -7.10
N ASN A 403 -15.68 -12.84 -6.88
CA ASN A 403 -14.69 -13.58 -7.65
C ASN A 403 -13.42 -13.70 -6.79
N PHE A 404 -12.63 -14.77 -6.96
CA PHE A 404 -11.39 -14.95 -6.20
C PHE A 404 -10.30 -13.97 -6.64
N VAL A 405 -10.24 -13.61 -7.93
CA VAL A 405 -9.34 -12.55 -8.42
C VAL A 405 -10.13 -11.58 -9.28
N TYR A 406 -10.05 -10.30 -8.93
CA TYR A 406 -10.54 -9.25 -9.81
C TYR A 406 -9.60 -8.06 -9.83
N ALA A 407 -9.65 -7.29 -10.92
CA ALA A 407 -8.78 -6.16 -11.15
C ALA A 407 -9.58 -4.93 -11.58
N CYS A 408 -9.30 -3.79 -10.96
CA CYS A 408 -9.76 -2.49 -11.46
C CYS A 408 -8.68 -1.89 -12.36
N ILE A 409 -8.99 -1.72 -13.65
CA ILE A 409 -8.04 -1.19 -14.65
C ILE A 409 -8.56 0.16 -15.19
N PRO A 410 -7.84 1.28 -14.97
CA PRO A 410 -8.23 2.58 -15.51
C PRO A 410 -8.47 2.56 -17.02
N PHE A 411 -9.44 3.35 -17.49
CA PHE A 411 -9.78 3.54 -18.90
C PHE A 411 -10.32 2.29 -19.64
N ILE A 412 -10.59 1.18 -18.94
CA ILE A 412 -11.05 -0.08 -19.56
C ILE A 412 -12.39 0.06 -20.29
N ASN A 413 -13.23 1.00 -19.86
CA ASN A 413 -14.55 1.29 -20.45
C ASN A 413 -14.59 2.66 -21.18
N GLU A 414 -13.43 3.23 -21.52
CA GLU A 414 -13.33 4.56 -22.13
C GLU A 414 -12.70 4.51 -23.53
N PRO A 415 -13.41 4.06 -24.59
CA PRO A 415 -12.85 3.89 -25.94
C PRO A 415 -12.11 5.09 -26.53
N GLY A 416 -12.50 6.31 -26.15
CA GLY A 416 -11.85 7.56 -26.60
C GLY A 416 -10.55 7.89 -25.88
N HIS A 417 -10.22 7.25 -24.75
CA HIS A 417 -9.01 7.54 -24.01
C HIS A 417 -7.78 6.91 -24.68
N SER A 418 -6.66 7.64 -24.73
CA SER A 418 -5.43 7.21 -25.41
C SER A 418 -4.82 5.91 -24.84
N HIS A 419 -5.15 5.57 -23.60
CA HIS A 419 -4.70 4.34 -22.93
C HIS A 419 -5.73 3.19 -22.93
N HIS A 420 -6.89 3.34 -23.57
CA HIS A 420 -7.90 2.28 -23.62
C HIS A 420 -7.39 0.96 -24.23
N ARG A 421 -6.66 1.03 -25.35
CA ARG A 421 -6.06 -0.17 -25.98
C ARG A 421 -5.08 -0.89 -25.05
N MET A 422 -4.28 -0.12 -24.31
CA MET A 422 -3.37 -0.65 -23.29
C MET A 422 -4.15 -1.32 -22.16
N ALA A 423 -5.22 -0.69 -21.65
CA ALA A 423 -6.07 -1.26 -20.62
C ALA A 423 -6.67 -2.61 -21.04
N LYS A 424 -7.23 -2.71 -22.25
CA LYS A 424 -7.75 -3.97 -22.81
C LYS A 424 -6.66 -5.03 -22.95
N GLY A 425 -5.47 -4.67 -23.43
CA GLY A 425 -4.37 -5.61 -23.54
C GLY A 425 -3.87 -6.10 -22.18
N LEU A 426 -3.83 -5.23 -21.15
CA LEU A 426 -3.47 -5.61 -19.78
C LEU A 426 -4.51 -6.58 -19.20
N ALA A 427 -5.79 -6.31 -19.40
CA ALA A 427 -6.88 -7.22 -19.04
C ALA A 427 -6.69 -8.61 -19.68
N THR A 428 -6.42 -8.67 -20.99
CA THR A 428 -6.16 -9.92 -21.70
C THR A 428 -4.91 -10.64 -21.18
N LEU A 429 -3.81 -9.91 -20.94
CA LEU A 429 -2.58 -10.48 -20.41
C LEU A 429 -2.81 -11.14 -19.05
N LEU A 430 -3.42 -10.41 -18.12
CA LEU A 430 -3.64 -10.88 -16.75
C LEU A 430 -4.68 -12.01 -16.74
N GLY A 431 -5.77 -11.90 -17.49
CA GLY A 431 -6.76 -12.98 -17.63
C GLY A 431 -6.16 -14.27 -18.20
N LYS A 432 -5.27 -14.17 -19.20
CA LYS A 432 -4.53 -15.33 -19.71
C LYS A 432 -3.59 -15.92 -18.66
N ALA A 433 -2.93 -15.08 -17.87
CA ALA A 433 -2.05 -15.56 -16.79
C ALA A 433 -2.85 -16.34 -15.73
N MET A 434 -4.03 -15.82 -15.34
CA MET A 434 -4.94 -16.48 -14.39
C MET A 434 -5.57 -17.76 -14.95
N THR A 435 -5.73 -17.87 -16.28
CA THR A 435 -6.18 -19.12 -16.91
C THR A 435 -5.24 -20.30 -16.60
N GLY A 436 -3.97 -20.02 -16.32
CA GLY A 436 -2.98 -21.02 -15.88
C GLY A 436 -3.10 -21.46 -14.42
N MET A 437 -4.14 -21.06 -13.69
CA MET A 437 -4.34 -21.37 -12.26
C MET A 437 -5.68 -22.11 -12.05
N PRO A 438 -5.71 -23.45 -12.22
CA PRO A 438 -6.96 -24.22 -12.19
C PRO A 438 -7.74 -24.11 -10.89
N GLU A 439 -7.05 -23.97 -9.75
CA GLU A 439 -7.70 -23.82 -8.44
C GLU A 439 -8.41 -22.46 -8.31
N ILE A 440 -7.79 -21.38 -8.77
CA ILE A 440 -8.42 -20.05 -8.84
C ILE A 440 -9.63 -20.09 -9.77
N ILE A 441 -9.54 -20.75 -10.93
CA ILE A 441 -10.68 -20.87 -11.85
C ILE A 441 -11.87 -21.59 -11.17
N ARG A 442 -11.61 -22.65 -10.39
CA ARG A 442 -12.67 -23.32 -9.62
C ARG A 442 -13.28 -22.38 -8.59
N GLN A 443 -12.44 -21.74 -7.77
CA GLN A 443 -12.89 -20.78 -6.75
C GLN A 443 -13.69 -19.61 -7.34
N ASN A 444 -13.27 -19.07 -8.49
CA ASN A 444 -13.99 -18.02 -9.22
C ASN A 444 -15.42 -18.47 -9.57
N ARG A 445 -15.59 -19.69 -10.09
CA ARG A 445 -16.92 -20.22 -10.45
C ARG A 445 -17.80 -20.43 -9.22
N ASP A 446 -17.22 -20.98 -8.15
CA ASP A 446 -17.94 -21.27 -6.91
C ASP A 446 -18.40 -19.97 -6.22
N LEU A 447 -17.51 -18.98 -6.12
CA LEU A 447 -17.81 -17.65 -5.60
C LEU A 447 -18.85 -16.94 -6.45
N ALA A 448 -18.66 -16.88 -7.77
CA ALA A 448 -19.61 -16.22 -8.66
C ALA A 448 -21.00 -16.89 -8.64
N SER A 449 -21.07 -18.21 -8.46
CA SER A 449 -22.33 -18.93 -8.29
C SER A 449 -23.07 -18.50 -7.02
N ARG A 450 -22.37 -18.47 -5.88
CA ARG A 450 -22.93 -18.02 -4.59
C ARG A 450 -23.33 -16.55 -4.63
N TYR A 451 -22.45 -15.70 -5.15
CA TYR A 451 -22.70 -14.28 -5.33
C TYR A 451 -23.94 -13.99 -6.17
N ARG A 452 -24.13 -14.69 -7.30
CA ARG A 452 -25.35 -14.57 -8.12
C ARG A 452 -26.60 -15.03 -7.37
N ARG A 453 -26.51 -16.11 -6.61
CA ARG A 453 -27.66 -16.66 -5.88
C ARG A 453 -28.11 -15.76 -4.73
N TYR A 454 -27.17 -15.26 -3.92
CA TYR A 454 -27.50 -14.62 -2.64
C TYR A 454 -27.40 -13.08 -2.66
N ALA A 455 -26.63 -12.48 -3.56
CA ALA A 455 -26.45 -11.04 -3.62
C ALA A 455 -27.03 -10.42 -4.91
N ARG A 456 -26.48 -10.79 -6.07
CA ARG A 456 -26.86 -10.16 -7.35
C ARG A 456 -28.24 -10.53 -7.85
N GLY A 457 -28.70 -11.77 -7.64
CA GLY A 457 -30.04 -12.21 -8.05
C GLY A 457 -31.14 -11.34 -7.41
N PRO A 458 -31.10 -11.14 -6.07
CA PRO A 458 -32.02 -10.23 -5.39
C PRO A 458 -31.83 -8.74 -5.70
N GLU A 459 -30.60 -8.25 -5.78
CA GLU A 459 -30.29 -6.80 -5.95
C GLU A 459 -29.29 -6.52 -7.09
N PRO A 460 -29.69 -6.68 -8.36
CA PRO A 460 -28.78 -6.61 -9.51
C PRO A 460 -28.14 -5.22 -9.74
N ASP A 461 -28.76 -4.15 -9.24
CA ASP A 461 -28.25 -2.77 -9.34
C ASP A 461 -27.19 -2.45 -8.28
N THR A 462 -27.24 -3.12 -7.13
CA THR A 462 -26.25 -2.98 -6.03
C THR A 462 -25.01 -3.83 -6.30
N PHE A 463 -25.19 -4.99 -6.94
CA PHE A 463 -24.18 -6.05 -7.02
C PHE A 463 -23.76 -6.32 -8.48
N PRO A 464 -22.60 -5.81 -8.94
CA PRO A 464 -22.13 -5.94 -10.33
C PRO A 464 -22.01 -7.39 -10.82
N ASP A 465 -22.14 -7.62 -12.13
CA ASP A 465 -22.08 -8.97 -12.69
C ASP A 465 -20.71 -9.65 -12.50
N SER A 466 -20.76 -10.95 -12.20
CA SER A 466 -19.58 -11.83 -12.11
C SER A 466 -19.96 -13.19 -12.66
N LYS A 467 -19.16 -13.69 -13.62
CA LYS A 467 -19.42 -14.97 -14.30
C LYS A 467 -18.45 -16.07 -13.85
N GLY A 468 -17.56 -15.75 -12.92
CA GLY A 468 -16.46 -16.63 -12.55
C GLY A 468 -15.38 -16.67 -13.63
N GLU A 469 -15.14 -15.54 -14.29
CA GLU A 469 -14.07 -15.39 -15.27
C GLU A 469 -12.70 -15.66 -14.61
N PRO A 470 -11.68 -16.12 -15.34
CA PRO A 470 -10.32 -16.29 -14.80
C PRO A 470 -9.79 -15.03 -14.11
N LEU A 471 -10.16 -13.86 -14.64
CA LEU A 471 -9.98 -12.56 -14.02
C LEU A 471 -11.21 -11.71 -14.32
N LEU A 472 -11.91 -11.26 -13.28
CA LEU A 472 -12.96 -10.26 -13.42
C LEU A 472 -12.29 -8.88 -13.55
N VAL A 473 -12.65 -8.11 -14.58
CA VAL A 473 -12.06 -6.78 -14.83
C VAL A 473 -13.13 -5.71 -14.76
N LEU A 474 -12.88 -4.70 -13.93
CA LEU A 474 -13.79 -3.59 -13.65
C LEU A 474 -13.09 -2.25 -13.93
N PRO A 475 -13.82 -1.17 -14.21
CA PRO A 475 -13.27 0.18 -14.11
C PRO A 475 -13.01 0.53 -12.63
N PRO A 476 -12.05 1.41 -12.31
CA PRO A 476 -11.91 1.93 -10.95
C PRO A 476 -13.18 2.64 -10.49
N LEU A 477 -13.49 2.59 -9.20
CA LEU A 477 -14.60 3.34 -8.62
C LEU A 477 -14.34 4.85 -8.73
N GLY A 478 -15.38 5.67 -8.93
CA GLY A 478 -15.23 7.12 -9.11
C GLY A 478 -14.41 7.83 -8.02
N ARG A 479 -14.47 7.34 -6.78
CA ARG A 479 -13.67 7.86 -5.65
C ARG A 479 -12.15 7.67 -5.83
N THR A 480 -11.71 6.61 -6.53
CA THR A 480 -10.28 6.30 -6.72
C THR A 480 -9.64 7.11 -7.86
N TYR A 481 -10.44 7.74 -8.73
CA TYR A 481 -9.91 8.59 -9.82
C TYR A 481 -9.08 9.77 -9.30
N ARG A 482 -9.39 10.29 -8.10
CA ARG A 482 -8.65 11.43 -7.52
C ARG A 482 -7.25 11.06 -7.04
N THR A 483 -7.00 9.78 -6.82
CA THR A 483 -5.86 9.28 -6.05
C THR A 483 -5.04 8.23 -6.82
N ASN A 484 -5.59 7.67 -7.90
CA ASN A 484 -4.89 6.79 -8.83
C ASN A 484 -3.87 7.58 -9.69
N PHE A 485 -2.60 7.15 -9.67
CA PHE A 485 -1.48 7.78 -10.34
C PHE A 485 -1.60 7.76 -11.87
N ALA A 486 -2.16 6.70 -12.46
CA ALA A 486 -2.35 6.64 -13.91
C ALA A 486 -3.50 7.51 -14.40
N VAL A 487 -4.54 7.69 -13.57
CA VAL A 487 -5.61 8.66 -13.85
C VAL A 487 -5.10 10.10 -13.74
N ARG A 488 -4.32 10.40 -12.70
CA ARG A 488 -3.81 11.75 -12.43
C ARG A 488 -2.65 12.16 -13.35
N TYR A 489 -1.79 11.21 -13.72
CA TYR A 489 -0.60 11.43 -14.54
C TYR A 489 -0.45 10.35 -15.65
N PRO A 490 -1.41 10.25 -16.58
CA PRO A 490 -1.41 9.22 -17.64
C PRO A 490 -0.17 9.29 -18.54
N HIS A 491 0.39 10.48 -18.72
CA HIS A 491 1.62 10.69 -19.50
C HIS A 491 2.89 10.15 -18.83
N VAL A 492 2.84 9.87 -17.53
CA VAL A 492 3.94 9.25 -16.77
C VAL A 492 3.68 7.77 -16.58
N THR A 493 2.52 7.42 -16.01
CA THR A 493 2.13 6.05 -15.69
C THR A 493 0.93 5.66 -16.53
N ARG A 494 1.09 4.63 -17.38
CA ARG A 494 0.06 4.23 -18.35
C ARG A 494 -1.11 3.50 -17.70
N SER A 495 -0.87 2.81 -16.59
CA SER A 495 -1.91 2.13 -15.81
C SER A 495 -1.44 1.87 -14.38
N GLU A 496 -2.32 2.11 -13.42
CA GLU A 496 -2.22 1.62 -12.05
C GLU A 496 -3.43 0.73 -11.80
N ILE A 497 -3.15 -0.56 -11.69
CA ILE A 497 -4.15 -1.62 -11.54
C ILE A 497 -4.38 -1.84 -10.05
N ILE A 498 -5.62 -1.86 -9.59
CA ILE A 498 -5.95 -2.36 -8.26
C ILE A 498 -6.27 -3.84 -8.40
N LEU A 499 -5.53 -4.71 -7.72
CA LEU A 499 -5.70 -6.17 -7.81
C LEU A 499 -6.17 -6.71 -6.47
N GLU A 500 -7.24 -7.47 -6.48
CA GLU A 500 -8.02 -7.81 -5.29
C GLU A 500 -8.18 -9.32 -5.16
N VAL A 501 -8.01 -9.83 -3.94
CA VAL A 501 -8.10 -11.25 -3.57
C VAL A 501 -8.75 -11.41 -2.19
N PRO A 502 -9.46 -12.52 -1.90
CA PRO A 502 -10.16 -12.73 -0.63
C PRO A 502 -9.19 -13.11 0.51
N ASP A 503 -8.35 -12.18 0.95
CA ASP A 503 -7.27 -12.46 1.91
C ASP A 503 -7.51 -11.96 3.35
N GLU A 504 -8.54 -11.16 3.60
CA GLU A 504 -8.84 -10.67 4.95
C GLU A 504 -9.33 -11.83 5.83
N GLY A 505 -8.57 -12.14 6.88
CA GLY A 505 -8.77 -13.32 7.73
C GLY A 505 -8.25 -14.65 7.14
N ALA A 506 -7.67 -14.64 5.93
CA ALA A 506 -7.19 -15.87 5.29
C ALA A 506 -5.92 -16.43 5.95
N SER A 507 -5.80 -17.75 5.97
CA SER A 507 -4.59 -18.44 6.44
C SER A 507 -4.37 -19.79 5.75
N GLY A 508 -3.19 -20.37 5.92
CA GLY A 508 -2.86 -21.68 5.35
C GLY A 508 -2.94 -21.68 3.82
N ARG A 509 -3.67 -22.65 3.26
CA ARG A 509 -3.82 -22.82 1.81
C ARG A 509 -4.56 -21.65 1.15
N SER A 510 -5.57 -21.07 1.82
CA SER A 510 -6.34 -19.95 1.26
C SER A 510 -5.44 -18.72 1.06
N LEU A 511 -4.65 -18.38 2.09
CA LEU A 511 -3.69 -17.29 1.99
C LEU A 511 -2.63 -17.57 0.92
N GLU A 512 -2.10 -18.79 0.85
CA GLU A 512 -1.14 -19.15 -0.19
C GLU A 512 -1.70 -18.94 -1.60
N LEU A 513 -2.97 -19.28 -1.83
CA LEU A 513 -3.62 -19.07 -3.13
C LEU A 513 -3.77 -17.58 -3.47
N CYS A 514 -4.11 -16.73 -2.48
CA CYS A 514 -4.13 -15.27 -2.62
C CYS A 514 -2.74 -14.72 -3.01
N VAL A 515 -1.69 -15.17 -2.31
CA VAL A 515 -0.31 -14.79 -2.61
C VAL A 515 0.09 -15.23 -4.03
N GLN A 516 -0.27 -16.45 -4.43
CA GLN A 516 0.00 -16.95 -5.78
C GLN A 516 -0.70 -16.12 -6.86
N ALA A 517 -1.92 -15.64 -6.63
CA ALA A 517 -2.62 -14.76 -7.55
C ALA A 517 -1.87 -13.43 -7.76
N HIS A 518 -1.48 -12.76 -6.68
CA HIS A 518 -0.66 -11.54 -6.77
C HIS A 518 0.66 -11.79 -7.51
N LEU A 519 1.39 -12.85 -7.14
CA LEU A 519 2.64 -13.23 -7.81
C LEU A 519 2.44 -13.50 -9.31
N LYS A 520 1.32 -14.12 -9.69
CA LYS A 520 1.02 -14.43 -11.09
C LYS A 520 0.80 -13.17 -11.92
N ALA A 521 0.16 -12.16 -11.34
CA ALA A 521 -0.02 -10.86 -11.97
C ALA A 521 1.31 -10.12 -12.14
N GLU A 522 2.15 -10.08 -11.09
CA GLU A 522 3.50 -9.52 -11.17
C GLU A 522 4.32 -10.24 -12.26
N GLU A 523 4.39 -11.57 -12.23
CA GLU A 523 5.11 -12.40 -13.21
C GLU A 523 4.66 -12.09 -14.64
N ALA A 524 3.36 -12.03 -14.88
CA ALA A 524 2.80 -11.75 -16.20
C ALA A 524 3.26 -10.40 -16.76
N LEU A 525 3.25 -9.35 -15.93
CA LEU A 525 3.75 -8.03 -16.30
C LEU A 525 5.26 -8.07 -16.58
N LEU A 526 6.07 -8.63 -15.68
CA LEU A 526 7.53 -8.66 -15.86
C LEU A 526 7.94 -9.44 -17.12
N HIS A 527 7.19 -10.48 -17.49
CA HIS A 527 7.45 -11.28 -18.69
C HIS A 527 6.97 -10.62 -19.98
N ALA A 528 5.85 -9.89 -19.95
CA ALA A 528 5.23 -9.32 -21.16
C ALA A 528 6.00 -8.12 -21.73
N PHE A 529 6.77 -7.42 -20.90
CA PHE A 529 7.49 -6.21 -21.30
C PHE A 529 8.97 -6.51 -21.48
N ARG A 530 9.35 -6.86 -22.72
CA ARG A 530 10.75 -6.99 -23.13
C ARG A 530 11.07 -5.93 -24.17
N ARG A 531 12.07 -5.09 -23.88
CA ARG A 531 12.59 -4.16 -24.88
C ARG A 531 13.34 -4.94 -25.94
N THR A 532 13.08 -4.63 -27.22
CA THR A 532 14.00 -5.02 -28.29
C THR A 532 15.31 -4.22 -28.15
N LYS A 533 16.41 -4.71 -28.73
CA LYS A 533 17.66 -3.93 -28.73
C LYS A 533 17.44 -2.65 -29.54
N GLY A 534 17.93 -1.52 -29.03
CA GLY A 534 17.99 -0.28 -29.81
C GLY A 534 18.96 -0.42 -30.98
N ARG A 535 18.76 0.41 -32.00
CA ARG A 535 19.59 0.44 -33.20
C ARG A 535 20.23 1.81 -33.36
N THR A 536 21.41 1.87 -33.97
CA THR A 536 21.97 3.13 -34.44
C THR A 536 21.54 3.31 -35.89
N GLU A 537 20.86 4.40 -36.17
CA GLU A 537 20.59 4.89 -37.52
C GLU A 537 21.71 5.83 -37.91
N ALA A 538 22.25 5.64 -39.12
CA ALA A 538 23.24 6.52 -39.72
C ALA A 538 22.67 7.09 -41.01
N ALA A 539 22.78 8.41 -41.18
CA ALA A 539 22.42 9.10 -42.41
C ALA A 539 23.60 9.98 -42.84
N LEU A 540 24.10 9.76 -44.05
CA LEU A 540 25.13 10.59 -44.67
C LEU A 540 24.45 11.56 -45.64
N ASP A 541 24.65 12.85 -45.42
CA ASP A 541 24.29 13.88 -46.39
C ASP A 541 25.39 13.93 -47.45
N SER A 542 25.09 13.46 -48.66
CA SER A 542 26.05 13.41 -49.77
C SER A 542 26.40 14.79 -50.34
N ALA A 543 25.56 15.80 -50.13
CA ALA A 543 25.82 17.16 -50.60
C ALA A 543 26.74 17.94 -49.64
N THR A 544 26.61 17.73 -48.33
CA THR A 544 27.41 18.45 -47.33
C THR A 544 28.48 17.59 -46.65
N GLY A 545 28.54 16.28 -46.92
CA GLY A 545 29.45 15.33 -46.27
C GLY A 545 29.14 15.05 -44.80
N LEU A 546 27.99 15.50 -44.28
CA LEU A 546 27.65 15.38 -42.86
C LEU A 546 27.12 13.99 -42.53
N MET A 547 27.78 13.30 -41.58
CA MET A 547 27.27 12.05 -41.01
C MET A 547 26.45 12.32 -39.75
N ARG A 548 25.13 12.06 -39.82
CA ARG A 548 24.24 12.07 -38.66
C ARG A 548 24.06 10.66 -38.11
N LEU A 549 24.45 10.46 -36.86
CA LEU A 549 24.21 9.23 -36.12
C LEU A 549 23.09 9.47 -35.10
N ARG A 550 22.05 8.66 -35.13
CA ARG A 550 20.94 8.68 -34.17
C ARG A 550 20.79 7.31 -33.54
N TRP A 551 20.92 7.21 -32.22
CA TRP A 551 20.48 6.01 -31.54
C TRP A 551 18.95 6.01 -31.41
N VAL A 552 18.31 5.03 -32.04
CA VAL A 552 16.87 4.81 -31.91
C VAL A 552 16.61 3.74 -30.86
N PRO A 553 15.87 4.09 -29.79
CA PRO A 553 15.53 3.14 -28.75
C PRO A 553 14.77 1.94 -29.33
N GLY A 554 15.13 0.73 -28.89
CA GLY A 554 14.36 -0.45 -29.28
C GLY A 554 12.93 -0.31 -28.77
N VAL A 555 11.97 -0.62 -29.63
CA VAL A 555 10.56 -0.48 -29.32
C VAL A 555 10.15 -1.54 -28.30
N TRP A 556 9.21 -1.18 -27.43
CA TRP A 556 8.53 -2.14 -26.59
C TRP A 556 7.73 -3.07 -27.50
N ARG A 557 8.19 -4.32 -27.69
CA ARG A 557 7.31 -5.36 -28.18
C ARG A 557 6.47 -5.81 -27.00
N SER A 558 5.43 -5.05 -26.66
CA SER A 558 4.40 -5.60 -25.81
C SER A 558 3.61 -6.60 -26.67
N LYS A 559 3.26 -7.76 -26.12
CA LYS A 559 2.18 -8.60 -26.70
C LYS A 559 0.79 -7.99 -26.44
N ILE A 560 0.76 -6.74 -25.98
CA ILE A 560 -0.36 -6.00 -25.43
C ILE A 560 -0.59 -4.85 -26.41
N GLY A 561 -1.40 -5.09 -27.44
CA GLY A 561 -1.88 -4.12 -28.43
C GLY A 561 -0.85 -3.10 -28.93
N ALA A 562 -0.09 -3.46 -29.95
CA ALA A 562 0.48 -2.47 -30.88
C ALA A 562 -0.64 -1.94 -31.78
#